data_AF-A0A4R4ZWW5-F1
#
_entry.id   AF-A0A4R4ZWW5-F1
#
_cell.length_a   1.000
_cell.length_b   1.000
_cell.length_c   1.000
_cell.angle_alpha   90.00
_cell.angle_beta   90.00
_cell.angle_gamma   90.00
#
_symmetry.space_group_name_H-M   'P 1'
#
loop_
_entity.id
_entity.type
_entity.pdbx_description
1 polymer ?
#
loop_
_entity_poly.entity_id
_entity_poly.type
_entity_poly.pdbx_seq_one_letter_code
_entity_poly.pdbx_strand_id
1 'polypeptide(L)'
;MAIFRSLPKLTILGAALLAAVVVAACNSSTPTVAPTTTPSVPAKVGAEVTLAPVVKGRVMTLKVTVAGTIVVPLGADDQQPLPVGTGFVDLSLGSDYSFGDGSEPGGADGGGVTCQGAKKQHTGTQTYEPADPHTYAKAGTYTFTYKIDFCGGGKGEFSVTKTAKIVIA
;
A
#
# COMPACT_ATOMS: atom_id res chain seq x y z
N MET A 1 -60.07 -56.39 12.06
CA MET A 1 -60.00 -56.05 13.50
C MET A 1 -58.58 -56.29 13.97
N ALA A 2 -58.08 -55.45 14.88
CA ALA A 2 -56.73 -55.43 15.48
C ALA A 2 -55.65 -54.61 14.72
N ILE A 3 -55.50 -53.38 15.24
CA ILE A 3 -54.33 -52.50 15.14
C ILE A 3 -53.34 -52.96 16.22
N PHE A 4 -52.04 -53.07 15.92
CA PHE A 4 -50.93 -52.34 16.57
C PHE A 4 -49.54 -53.01 16.42
N ARG A 5 -48.55 -52.11 16.27
CA ARG A 5 -47.16 -52.12 16.81
C ARG A 5 -46.11 -53.01 16.12
N SER A 6 -45.34 -52.34 15.25
CA SER A 6 -43.88 -52.10 15.35
C SER A 6 -42.98 -53.17 15.98
N LEU A 7 -41.95 -53.58 15.22
CA LEU A 7 -40.59 -53.86 15.71
C LEU A 7 -39.52 -53.58 14.62
N PRO A 8 -38.31 -53.11 14.99
CA PRO A 8 -37.22 -52.75 14.08
C PRO A 8 -36.11 -53.82 14.01
N LYS A 9 -35.22 -53.73 13.00
CA LYS A 9 -33.85 -54.30 12.99
C LYS A 9 -33.03 -53.52 11.94
N LEU A 10 -32.16 -52.58 12.31
CA LEU A 10 -30.80 -52.72 12.87
C LEU A 10 -29.77 -53.27 11.86
N THR A 11 -28.83 -52.41 11.45
CA THR A 11 -27.46 -52.73 10.96
C THR A 11 -26.71 -51.37 10.97
N ILE A 12 -25.82 -51.00 11.90
CA ILE A 12 -24.47 -51.47 12.34
C ILE A 12 -23.40 -51.52 11.23
N LEU A 13 -22.49 -50.55 11.25
CA LEU A 13 -21.03 -50.66 11.10
C LEU A 13 -20.45 -49.41 11.79
N GLY A 14 -19.84 -49.49 12.97
CA GLY A 14 -18.46 -49.96 13.23
C GLY A 14 -17.60 -48.72 13.53
N ALA A 15 -17.41 -48.30 14.80
CA ALA A 15 -16.41 -48.77 15.79
C ALA A 15 -14.96 -48.49 15.31
N ALA A 16 -14.02 -47.94 16.08
CA ALA A 16 -13.86 -47.45 17.46
C ALA A 16 -12.53 -46.63 17.48
N LEU A 17 -11.99 -45.97 18.51
CA LEU A 17 -11.61 -46.52 19.82
C LEU A 17 -10.95 -45.38 20.67
N LEU A 18 -11.39 -45.30 21.93
CA LEU A 18 -10.69 -44.97 23.19
C LEU A 18 -10.03 -43.60 23.47
N ALA A 19 -10.43 -43.11 24.66
CA ALA A 19 -9.97 -41.95 25.40
C ALA A 19 -8.65 -42.19 26.17
N ALA A 20 -7.93 -41.10 26.45
CA ALA A 20 -6.89 -41.06 27.48
C ALA A 20 -7.10 -39.84 28.40
N VAL A 21 -7.47 -40.17 29.64
CA VAL A 21 -7.01 -39.64 30.94
C VAL A 21 -6.68 -38.14 31.08
N VAL A 22 -7.47 -37.51 31.97
CA VAL A 22 -7.28 -36.18 32.56
C VAL A 22 -5.96 -36.11 33.33
N VAL A 23 -5.11 -35.14 32.99
CA VAL A 23 -4.06 -34.63 33.87
C VAL A 23 -4.34 -33.15 34.11
N ALA A 24 -4.60 -32.81 35.37
CA ALA A 24 -4.79 -31.44 35.82
C ALA A 24 -3.48 -30.66 35.68
N ALA A 25 -3.52 -29.58 34.90
CA ALA A 25 -2.52 -28.53 34.90
C ALA A 25 -3.25 -27.19 34.97
N CYS A 26 -2.98 -26.43 36.03
CA CYS A 26 -3.45 -25.07 36.23
C CYS A 26 -3.18 -24.22 34.99
N ASN A 27 -4.18 -23.48 34.49
CA ASN A 27 -3.93 -22.26 33.73
C ASN A 27 -5.16 -21.35 33.77
N SER A 28 -4.95 -20.15 34.29
CA SER A 28 -5.91 -19.05 34.32
C SER A 28 -6.54 -18.83 32.95
N SER A 29 -7.85 -19.01 32.84
CA SER A 29 -8.63 -18.56 31.71
C SER A 29 -8.74 -17.03 31.74
N THR A 30 -7.82 -16.35 31.05
CA THR A 30 -8.06 -14.97 30.63
C THR A 30 -9.21 -14.97 29.61
N PRO A 31 -10.22 -14.10 29.74
CA PRO A 31 -11.26 -13.99 28.73
C PRO A 31 -10.64 -13.48 27.42
N THR A 32 -10.77 -14.27 26.36
CA THR A 32 -10.48 -13.87 24.99
C THR A 32 -11.39 -12.71 24.62
N VAL A 33 -10.84 -11.50 24.63
CA VAL A 33 -11.49 -10.31 24.04
C VAL A 33 -11.55 -10.55 22.53
N ALA A 34 -12.76 -10.70 22.00
CA ALA A 34 -12.99 -10.68 20.56
C ALA A 34 -12.41 -9.38 19.98
N PRO A 35 -11.74 -9.39 18.82
CA PRO A 35 -11.28 -8.17 18.20
C PRO A 35 -12.50 -7.32 17.82
N THR A 36 -12.78 -6.31 18.64
CA THR A 36 -13.71 -5.24 18.31
C THR A 36 -13.15 -4.56 17.06
N THR A 37 -13.79 -4.78 15.91
CA THR A 37 -13.54 -4.00 14.70
C THR A 37 -14.00 -2.58 14.98
N THR A 38 -13.09 -1.74 15.45
CA THR A 38 -13.31 -0.29 15.51
C THR A 38 -13.77 0.16 14.12
N PRO A 39 -14.90 0.88 14.01
CA PRO A 39 -15.26 1.53 12.75
C PRO A 39 -14.11 2.45 12.37
N SER A 40 -13.38 2.10 11.31
CA SER A 40 -12.33 2.95 10.76
C SER A 40 -13.00 4.24 10.33
N VAL A 41 -12.76 5.33 11.07
CA VAL A 41 -12.94 6.67 10.51
C VAL A 41 -12.23 6.67 9.16
N PRO A 42 -12.86 7.13 8.06
CA PRO A 42 -12.20 7.17 6.76
C PRO A 42 -10.86 7.89 6.92
N ALA A 43 -9.76 7.21 6.59
CA ALA A 43 -8.45 7.83 6.64
C ALA A 43 -8.49 9.09 5.77
N LYS A 44 -8.05 10.21 6.33
CA LYS A 44 -8.00 11.48 5.60
C LYS A 44 -7.14 11.28 4.35
N VAL A 45 -7.70 11.63 3.18
CA VAL A 45 -6.96 11.59 1.91
C VAL A 45 -5.75 12.54 2.01
N GLY A 46 -4.57 12.00 1.70
CA GLY A 46 -3.28 12.65 1.73
C GLY A 46 -2.15 11.63 1.57
N ALA A 47 -1.05 12.07 0.97
CA ALA A 47 0.17 11.29 0.83
C ALA A 47 1.36 12.03 1.44
N GLU A 48 2.35 11.26 1.86
CA GLU A 48 3.63 11.73 2.35
C GLU A 48 4.75 11.08 1.55
N VAL A 49 5.82 11.85 1.33
CA VAL A 49 7.03 11.42 0.65
C VAL A 49 8.19 11.51 1.64
N THR A 50 9.00 10.45 1.68
CA THR A 50 10.28 10.41 2.38
C THR A 50 11.39 10.12 1.38
N LEU A 51 12.47 10.90 1.47
CA LEU A 51 13.64 10.79 0.60
C LEU A 51 14.83 10.25 1.40
N ALA A 52 15.48 9.21 0.88
CA ALA A 52 16.66 8.60 1.49
C ALA A 52 17.83 8.57 0.48
N PRO A 53 18.52 9.71 0.28
CA PRO A 53 19.69 9.77 -0.58
C PRO A 53 20.90 9.11 0.07
N VAL A 54 21.72 8.45 -0.74
CA VAL A 54 23.01 7.88 -0.36
C VAL A 54 24.07 8.33 -1.36
N VAL A 55 25.12 8.96 -0.86
CA VAL A 55 26.24 9.47 -1.66
C VAL A 55 27.46 8.60 -1.45
N LYS A 56 28.10 8.17 -2.54
CA LYS A 56 29.40 7.50 -2.55
C LYS A 56 30.33 8.22 -3.53
N GLY A 57 31.30 8.96 -3.00
CA GLY A 57 32.10 9.89 -3.80
C GLY A 57 31.21 10.96 -4.43
N ARG A 58 31.15 10.98 -5.77
CA ARG A 58 30.27 11.90 -6.54
C ARG A 58 28.99 11.27 -7.05
N VAL A 59 28.74 10.00 -6.74
CA VAL A 59 27.55 9.28 -7.19
C VAL A 59 26.50 9.31 -6.09
N MET A 60 25.29 9.77 -6.44
CA MET A 60 24.12 9.71 -5.60
C MET A 60 23.21 8.57 -6.06
N THR A 61 22.68 7.83 -5.10
CA THR A 61 21.56 6.90 -5.26
C THR A 61 20.43 7.38 -4.35
N LEU A 62 19.18 7.18 -4.76
CA LEU A 62 18.04 7.70 -4.01
C LEU A 62 16.94 6.66 -3.91
N LYS A 63 16.48 6.42 -2.69
CA LYS A 63 15.21 5.73 -2.45
C LYS A 63 14.13 6.73 -2.08
N VAL A 64 12.99 6.62 -2.74
CA VAL A 64 11.78 7.37 -2.44
C VAL A 64 10.79 6.41 -1.80
N THR A 65 10.23 6.81 -0.66
CA THR A 65 9.11 6.10 -0.04
C THR A 65 7.89 7.02 -0.05
N VAL A 66 6.81 6.57 -0.65
CA VAL A 66 5.52 7.25 -0.64
C VAL A 66 4.56 6.44 0.22
N ALA A 67 3.80 7.10 1.07
CA ALA A 67 2.80 6.46 1.91
C ALA A 67 1.58 7.36 2.10
N GLY A 68 0.41 6.79 2.26
CA GLY A 68 -0.78 7.55 2.61
C GLY A 68 -2.06 6.92 2.12
N THR A 69 -3.11 7.74 2.04
CA THR A 69 -4.42 7.37 1.50
C THR A 69 -4.75 8.29 0.34
N ILE A 70 -4.99 7.72 -0.84
CA ILE A 70 -5.31 8.44 -2.07
C ILE A 70 -6.66 7.97 -2.61
N VAL A 71 -7.19 8.69 -3.59
CA VAL A 71 -8.26 8.18 -4.43
C VAL A 71 -7.65 7.47 -5.64
N VAL A 72 -8.18 6.30 -5.98
CA VAL A 72 -7.77 5.51 -7.14
C VAL A 72 -8.29 6.21 -8.39
N PRO A 73 -7.42 6.66 -9.32
CA PRO A 73 -7.88 7.22 -10.58
C PRO A 73 -8.63 6.19 -11.43
N LEU A 74 -9.35 6.68 -12.43
CA LEU A 74 -10.03 5.89 -13.44
C LEU A 74 -9.31 6.03 -14.78
N GLY A 75 -9.52 5.09 -15.71
CA GLY A 75 -9.10 5.27 -17.09
C GLY A 75 -9.77 6.51 -17.70
N ALA A 76 -9.00 7.37 -18.35
CA ALA A 76 -9.52 8.61 -18.93
C ALA A 76 -10.52 8.34 -20.07
N ASP A 77 -10.28 7.27 -20.84
CA ASP A 77 -11.07 6.94 -22.03
C ASP A 77 -12.34 6.13 -21.71
N ASP A 78 -12.30 5.27 -20.69
CA ASP A 78 -13.37 4.30 -20.39
C ASP A 78 -14.03 4.49 -19.01
N GLN A 79 -13.49 5.39 -18.19
CA GLN A 79 -13.87 5.61 -16.79
C GLN A 79 -13.90 4.34 -15.94
N GLN A 80 -13.17 3.31 -16.34
CA GLN A 80 -13.11 2.06 -15.60
C GLN A 80 -12.08 2.14 -14.47
N PRO A 81 -12.28 1.37 -13.39
CA PRO A 81 -11.26 1.19 -12.37
C PRO A 81 -9.98 0.61 -12.98
N LEU A 82 -8.83 1.10 -12.54
CA LEU A 82 -7.54 0.52 -12.90
C LEU A 82 -7.45 -0.95 -12.46
N PRO A 83 -6.60 -1.77 -13.14
CA PRO A 83 -6.39 -3.17 -12.80
C PRO A 83 -6.10 -3.42 -11.32
N VAL A 84 -6.41 -4.64 -10.86
CA VAL A 84 -6.06 -5.04 -9.48
C VAL A 84 -4.56 -5.28 -9.36
N GLY A 85 -3.98 -4.89 -8.22
CA GLY A 85 -2.55 -5.10 -7.94
C GLY A 85 -1.62 -3.97 -8.40
N THR A 86 -2.17 -2.89 -8.95
CA THR A 86 -1.43 -1.64 -9.23
C THR A 86 -0.75 -1.12 -7.97
N GLY A 87 0.56 -0.86 -8.05
CA GLY A 87 1.33 -0.33 -6.92
C GLY A 87 0.84 1.05 -6.49
N PHE A 88 1.16 1.47 -5.27
CA PHE A 88 0.75 2.78 -4.75
C PHE A 88 1.21 3.93 -5.66
N VAL A 89 2.41 3.83 -6.24
CA VAL A 89 2.98 4.85 -7.14
C VAL A 89 2.38 4.79 -8.54
N ASP A 90 1.96 3.60 -8.98
CA ASP A 90 1.29 3.41 -10.27
C ASP A 90 -0.13 4.01 -10.29
N LEU A 91 -0.66 4.36 -9.10
CA LEU A 91 -1.90 5.10 -8.93
C LEU A 91 -1.68 6.63 -8.93
N SER A 92 -0.46 7.09 -9.16
CA SER A 92 -0.14 8.52 -9.32
C SER A 92 -0.55 9.03 -10.71
N LEU A 93 -0.67 10.35 -10.82
CA LEU A 93 -0.91 11.06 -12.08
C LEU A 93 0.41 11.42 -12.78
N GLY A 94 1.52 11.05 -12.16
CA GLY A 94 2.87 11.32 -12.63
C GLY A 94 3.77 11.82 -11.50
N SER A 95 5.05 11.90 -11.83
CA SER A 95 6.06 12.44 -10.94
C SER A 95 7.16 13.15 -11.70
N ASP A 96 7.80 14.10 -11.02
CA ASP A 96 8.91 14.90 -11.54
C ASP A 96 10.05 14.89 -10.51
N TYR A 97 11.29 14.93 -10.99
CA TYR A 97 12.46 15.12 -10.14
C TYR A 97 13.58 15.93 -10.80
N SER A 98 14.40 16.54 -9.96
CA SER A 98 15.60 17.27 -10.38
C SER A 98 16.73 17.08 -9.38
N PHE A 99 17.96 16.90 -9.89
CA PHE A 99 19.17 16.75 -9.07
C PHE A 99 19.74 18.07 -8.55
N GLY A 100 19.25 19.21 -9.07
CA GLY A 100 19.65 20.55 -8.63
C GLY A 100 21.03 21.01 -9.09
N ASP A 101 21.68 20.29 -10.00
CA ASP A 101 22.99 20.64 -10.59
C ASP A 101 22.90 21.20 -12.02
N GLY A 102 21.69 21.36 -12.55
CA GLY A 102 21.42 21.82 -13.91
C GLY A 102 21.34 20.69 -14.94
N SER A 103 21.49 19.43 -14.53
CA SER A 103 21.19 18.28 -15.40
C SER A 103 19.70 18.23 -15.75
N GLU A 104 19.38 17.55 -16.85
CA GLU A 104 18.00 17.36 -17.31
C GLU A 104 17.15 16.74 -16.19
N PRO A 105 16.00 17.34 -15.84
CA PRO A 105 15.06 16.72 -14.91
C PRO A 105 14.50 15.42 -15.49
N GLY A 106 14.05 14.53 -14.61
CA GLY A 106 13.37 13.30 -15.02
C GLY A 106 11.98 13.20 -14.39
N GLY A 107 11.27 12.15 -14.75
CA GLY A 107 9.91 11.94 -14.29
C GLY A 107 9.25 10.76 -14.98
N ALA A 108 7.99 10.54 -14.62
CA ALA A 108 7.11 9.57 -15.26
C ALA A 108 5.71 10.19 -15.36
N ASP A 109 5.05 9.99 -16.50
CA ASP A 109 3.62 10.30 -16.61
C ASP A 109 2.77 9.22 -15.93
N GLY A 110 1.62 9.61 -15.37
CA GLY A 110 0.65 8.65 -14.81
C GLY A 110 -0.21 7.94 -15.85
N GLY A 111 0.08 8.14 -17.15
CA GLY A 111 -0.72 7.62 -18.25
C GLY A 111 -2.07 8.31 -18.46
N GLY A 112 -2.92 7.67 -19.27
CA GLY A 112 -4.27 8.14 -19.61
C GLY A 112 -5.27 7.91 -18.48
N VAL A 113 -5.11 8.64 -17.37
CA VAL A 113 -5.94 8.49 -16.17
C VAL A 113 -6.65 9.80 -15.80
N THR A 114 -7.75 9.69 -15.04
CA THR A 114 -8.53 10.84 -14.57
C THR A 114 -9.01 10.66 -13.12
N CYS A 115 -9.07 11.78 -12.40
CA CYS A 115 -9.70 11.84 -11.07
C CYS A 115 -11.20 12.10 -11.14
N GLN A 116 -11.75 12.43 -12.32
CA GLN A 116 -13.16 12.78 -12.45
C GLN A 116 -14.05 11.57 -12.17
N GLY A 117 -14.95 11.70 -11.19
CA GLY A 117 -15.86 10.61 -10.80
C GLY A 117 -15.21 9.52 -9.94
N ALA A 118 -13.90 9.62 -9.69
CA ALA A 118 -13.16 8.69 -8.84
C ALA A 118 -13.58 8.82 -7.36
N LYS A 119 -13.86 7.68 -6.72
CA LYS A 119 -14.36 7.64 -5.33
C LYS A 119 -13.66 6.59 -4.46
N LYS A 120 -13.11 5.54 -5.09
CA LYS A 120 -12.47 4.44 -4.38
C LYS A 120 -11.18 4.96 -3.75
N GLN A 121 -11.03 4.75 -2.45
CA GLN A 121 -9.78 5.08 -1.76
C GLN A 121 -8.84 3.89 -1.76
N HIS A 122 -7.55 4.18 -1.75
CA HIS A 122 -6.49 3.20 -1.56
C HIS A 122 -5.49 3.75 -0.55
N THR A 123 -5.19 2.95 0.47
CA THR A 123 -4.17 3.24 1.47
C THR A 123 -3.02 2.28 1.27
N GLY A 124 -1.81 2.80 1.18
CA GLY A 124 -0.64 1.98 0.93
C GLY A 124 0.66 2.71 1.19
N THR A 125 1.74 1.98 0.94
CA THR A 125 3.10 2.50 0.95
C THR A 125 3.92 1.76 -0.08
N GLN A 126 4.84 2.47 -0.74
CA GLN A 126 5.74 1.90 -1.71
C GLN A 126 7.09 2.62 -1.65
N THR A 127 8.16 1.82 -1.70
CA THR A 127 9.54 2.30 -1.79
C THR A 127 10.12 1.88 -3.14
N TYR A 128 10.78 2.80 -3.84
CA TYR A 128 11.38 2.57 -5.15
C TYR A 128 12.53 3.56 -5.37
N GLU A 129 13.25 3.37 -6.47
CA GLU A 129 14.31 4.24 -6.94
C GLU A 129 13.76 5.00 -8.16
N PRO A 130 13.51 6.32 -8.06
CA PRO A 130 12.85 7.07 -9.14
C PRO A 130 13.79 7.33 -10.33
N ALA A 131 15.08 7.08 -10.15
CA ALA A 131 16.12 7.38 -11.12
C ALA A 131 17.29 6.41 -10.94
N ASP A 132 18.03 6.19 -12.03
CA ASP A 132 19.34 5.56 -11.98
C ASP A 132 20.34 6.39 -11.15
N PRO A 133 21.46 5.79 -10.72
CA PRO A 133 22.51 6.52 -10.01
C PRO A 133 22.97 7.77 -10.78
N HIS A 134 22.93 8.94 -10.12
CA HIS A 134 23.33 10.22 -10.70
C HIS A 134 24.76 10.58 -10.31
N THR A 135 25.56 11.06 -11.26
CA THR A 135 26.95 11.46 -10.99
C THR A 135 27.11 12.96 -11.09
N TYR A 136 27.45 13.61 -9.98
CA TYR A 136 27.71 15.04 -9.93
C TYR A 136 29.08 15.38 -10.52
N ALA A 137 29.13 16.34 -11.42
CA ALA A 137 30.38 16.76 -12.07
C ALA A 137 31.35 17.47 -11.11
N LYS A 138 30.83 18.14 -10.07
CA LYS A 138 31.62 18.94 -9.11
C LYS A 138 31.25 18.58 -7.68
N ALA A 139 32.18 18.80 -6.76
CA ALA A 139 31.87 18.83 -5.33
C ALA A 139 31.02 20.07 -5.03
N GLY A 140 30.12 19.96 -4.06
CA GLY A 140 29.18 21.02 -3.76
C GLY A 140 27.97 20.56 -2.97
N THR A 141 27.09 21.52 -2.70
CA THR A 141 25.77 21.26 -2.13
C THR A 141 24.72 21.44 -3.21
N TYR A 142 23.85 20.44 -3.36
CA TYR A 142 22.76 20.42 -4.33
C TYR A 142 21.44 20.21 -3.62
N THR A 143 20.35 20.65 -4.25
CA THR A 143 18.99 20.42 -3.75
C THR A 143 18.30 19.46 -4.70
N PHE A 144 18.18 18.21 -4.27
CA PHE A 144 17.32 17.26 -4.97
C PHE A 144 15.86 17.62 -4.69
N THR A 145 15.01 17.60 -5.72
CA THR A 145 13.57 17.85 -5.62
C THR A 145 12.80 16.69 -6.22
N TYR A 146 11.76 16.24 -5.54
CA TYR A 146 10.81 15.23 -5.99
C TYR A 146 9.38 15.75 -5.84
N LYS A 147 8.56 15.56 -6.87
CA LYS A 147 7.13 15.88 -6.88
C LYS A 147 6.37 14.66 -7.39
N ILE A 148 5.24 14.36 -6.78
CA ILE A 148 4.30 13.32 -7.23
C ILE A 148 2.86 13.80 -7.07
N ASP A 149 2.02 13.47 -8.05
CA ASP A 149 0.64 13.93 -8.14
C ASP A 149 -0.34 12.77 -7.93
N PHE A 150 -1.44 13.01 -7.22
CA PHE A 150 -2.46 12.00 -6.91
C PHE A 150 -3.88 12.56 -6.97
N CYS A 151 -4.87 11.67 -7.11
CA CYS A 151 -6.27 12.05 -6.92
C CYS A 151 -6.60 12.24 -5.42
N GLY A 152 -7.14 13.40 -5.10
CA GLY A 152 -7.63 13.80 -3.78
C GLY A 152 -9.13 13.60 -3.55
N GLY A 153 -9.84 12.98 -4.51
CA GLY A 153 -11.29 12.81 -4.48
C GLY A 153 -12.02 14.13 -4.73
N GLY A 154 -12.92 14.52 -3.82
CA GLY A 154 -13.70 15.76 -3.94
C GLY A 154 -12.89 17.06 -3.95
N LYS A 155 -11.57 16.97 -3.69
CA LYS A 155 -10.63 18.10 -3.79
C LYS A 155 -9.95 18.21 -5.16
N GLY A 156 -10.24 17.30 -6.09
CA GLY A 156 -9.50 17.18 -7.33
C GLY A 156 -8.11 16.60 -7.10
N GLU A 157 -7.17 16.98 -7.94
CA GLU A 157 -5.77 16.52 -7.89
C GLU A 157 -4.99 17.25 -6.80
N PHE A 158 -3.95 16.61 -6.27
CA PHE A 158 -3.01 17.25 -5.37
C PHE A 158 -1.58 16.76 -5.59
N SER A 159 -0.64 17.65 -5.32
CA SER A 159 0.80 17.37 -5.42
C SER A 159 1.44 17.21 -4.04
N VAL A 160 2.42 16.32 -3.95
CA VAL A 160 3.34 16.24 -2.82
C VAL A 160 4.75 16.50 -3.30
N THR A 161 5.36 17.57 -2.80
CA THR A 161 6.75 17.93 -3.11
C THR A 161 7.64 17.74 -1.89
N LYS A 162 8.80 17.14 -2.09
CA LYS A 162 9.86 17.02 -1.09
C LYS A 162 11.21 17.35 -1.68
N THR A 163 12.08 17.87 -0.84
CA THR A 163 13.46 18.19 -1.19
C THR A 163 14.44 17.52 -0.24
N ALA A 164 15.64 17.24 -0.73
CA ALA A 164 16.75 16.75 0.06
C ALA A 164 18.02 17.53 -0.27
N LYS A 165 18.75 17.95 0.76
CA LYS A 165 20.06 18.56 0.60
C LYS A 165 21.09 17.45 0.38
N ILE A 166 21.76 17.47 -0.77
CA ILE A 166 22.81 16.52 -1.14
C ILE A 166 24.16 17.21 -1.02
N VAL A 167 25.08 16.61 -0.26
CA VAL A 167 26.44 17.14 -0.10
C VAL A 167 27.41 16.18 -0.79
N ILE A 168 28.11 16.69 -1.79
CA ILE A 168 29.13 15.97 -2.57
C ILE A 168 30.50 16.49 -2.17
N ALA A 169 31.41 15.57 -1.82
CA ALA A 169 32.79 15.85 -1.43
C ALA A 169 33.77 15.56 -2.58
#